data_AF-A0A956HF66-F1
#
_entry.id   AF-A0A956HF66-F1
#
_cell.length_a   1.000
_cell.length_b   1.000
_cell.length_c   1.000
_cell.angle_alpha   90.00
_cell.angle_beta   90.00
_cell.angle_gamma   90.00
#
_symmetry.space_group_name_H-M   'P 1'
#
loop_
_entity.id
_entity.type
_entity.pdbx_description
1 polymer ?
#
loop_
_entity_poly.entity_id
_entity_poly.type
_entity_poly.pdbx_seq_one_letter_code
_entity_poly.pdbx_strand_id
1 'polypeptide(L)'
;MNPVSPKQEPVATDAPKSTVSAASPEAASSAAVSQPAAASTAPPRVDNDSSGTTSARAAPRSRSGASPNNVRKLRQAAMMSKAELARRAGVSPLTINRVESGHPCRMDTKRKILEALGLDPTARQQVFPDVD
;
A
#
# COMPACT_ATOMS: atom_id res chain seq x y z
N MET A 1 -27.18 28.47 49.18
CA MET A 1 -27.24 27.01 48.98
C MET A 1 -26.66 26.68 47.62
N ASN A 2 -25.41 26.21 47.58
CA ASN A 2 -24.83 25.46 46.47
C ASN A 2 -24.01 24.34 47.13
N PRO A 3 -24.41 23.07 47.03
CA PRO A 3 -23.68 21.99 47.70
C PRO A 3 -22.54 21.45 46.83
N VAL A 4 -21.34 21.56 47.41
CA VAL A 4 -20.37 20.48 47.63
C VAL A 4 -19.79 19.77 46.40
N SER A 5 -18.51 20.01 46.15
CA SER A 5 -17.62 19.06 45.48
C SER A 5 -17.46 17.80 46.33
N PRO A 6 -17.38 16.61 45.73
CA PRO A 6 -16.62 15.53 46.30
C PRO A 6 -15.35 15.29 45.47
N LYS A 7 -14.21 15.57 46.12
CA LYS A 7 -12.91 14.95 45.85
C LYS A 7 -13.06 13.44 46.07
N GLN A 8 -12.80 12.62 45.05
CA GLN A 8 -12.47 11.20 45.23
C GLN A 8 -11.41 10.78 44.18
N GLU A 9 -10.17 10.65 44.64
CA GLU A 9 -9.29 9.53 44.29
C GLU A 9 -9.51 8.41 45.32
N PRO A 10 -8.87 7.22 45.27
CA PRO A 10 -8.21 6.46 44.20
C PRO A 10 -8.78 5.02 44.11
N VAL A 11 -8.46 4.23 43.06
CA VAL A 11 -8.48 2.76 43.20
C VAL A 11 -7.41 2.09 42.35
N ALA A 12 -6.51 1.41 43.04
CA ALA A 12 -5.59 0.43 42.51
C ALA A 12 -6.31 -0.91 42.38
N THR A 13 -6.15 -1.58 41.24
CA THR A 13 -6.37 -3.04 41.06
C THR A 13 -5.48 -3.43 39.88
N ASP A 14 -4.31 -3.99 40.15
CA ASP A 14 -4.05 -5.42 40.36
C ASP A 14 -3.65 -6.09 39.04
N ALA A 15 -2.42 -6.58 39.06
CA ALA A 15 -1.83 -7.39 38.01
C ALA A 15 -2.54 -8.75 37.95
N PRO A 16 -2.44 -9.46 36.82
CA PRO A 16 -1.94 -10.82 36.98
C PRO A 16 -0.73 -11.16 36.10
N LYS A 17 0.20 -11.85 36.77
CA LYS A 17 1.34 -12.62 36.27
C LYS A 17 0.95 -13.61 35.17
N SER A 18 1.86 -13.86 34.22
CA SER A 18 2.42 -15.19 33.93
C SER A 18 3.47 -15.05 32.81
N THR A 19 4.77 -15.04 33.10
CA THR A 19 5.67 -16.21 33.27
C THR A 19 5.84 -17.08 32.03
N VAL A 20 7.00 -16.87 31.39
CA VAL A 20 8.00 -17.83 30.89
C VAL A 20 7.54 -18.96 29.95
N SER A 21 8.14 -18.98 28.76
CA SER A 21 8.54 -20.24 28.13
C SER A 21 9.98 -20.08 27.65
N ALA A 22 10.88 -20.68 28.42
CA ALA A 22 12.28 -20.85 28.09
C ALA A 22 12.47 -22.12 27.23
N ALA A 23 13.54 -22.08 26.45
CA ALA A 23 14.41 -23.20 26.10
C ALA A 23 13.86 -24.35 25.23
N SER A 24 14.45 -24.48 24.04
CA SER A 24 15.20 -25.69 23.66
C SER A 24 15.89 -25.52 22.28
N PRO A 25 16.96 -26.28 22.00
CA PRO A 25 18.25 -25.70 21.66
C PRO A 25 18.84 -26.17 20.31
N GLU A 26 20.08 -25.73 20.12
CA GLU A 26 21.08 -26.01 19.09
C GLU A 26 21.18 -27.47 18.64
N ALA A 27 21.46 -27.67 17.34
CA ALA A 27 22.45 -28.66 16.90
C ALA A 27 22.88 -28.36 15.46
N ALA A 28 24.20 -28.21 15.31
CA ALA A 28 24.92 -28.17 14.06
C ALA A 28 24.74 -29.47 13.25
N SER A 29 24.86 -29.37 11.92
CA SER A 29 25.67 -30.35 11.20
C SER A 29 26.02 -29.85 9.79
N SER A 30 27.31 -29.70 9.56
CA SER A 30 27.93 -29.66 8.24
C SER A 30 27.68 -30.97 7.49
N ALA A 31 27.26 -30.88 6.24
CA ALA A 31 27.52 -31.93 5.27
C ALA A 31 27.77 -31.29 3.91
N ALA A 32 29.02 -31.38 3.49
CA ALA A 32 29.44 -31.27 2.10
C ALA A 32 28.73 -32.35 1.24
N VAL A 33 28.91 -32.20 -0.08
CA VAL A 33 28.90 -33.24 -1.13
C VAL A 33 27.85 -33.05 -2.22
N SER A 34 28.40 -32.67 -3.37
CA SER A 34 28.05 -33.12 -4.73
C SER A 34 26.91 -32.45 -5.48
N GLN A 35 27.34 -31.66 -6.47
CA GLN A 35 26.78 -31.65 -7.81
C GLN A 35 26.54 -33.09 -8.31
N PRO A 36 25.44 -33.31 -9.06
CA PRO A 36 25.60 -34.08 -10.29
C PRO A 36 25.11 -33.32 -11.53
N ALA A 37 25.88 -33.52 -12.59
CA ALA A 37 25.72 -32.98 -13.92
C ALA A 37 24.56 -33.62 -14.71
N ALA A 38 24.14 -32.87 -15.72
CA ALA A 38 23.62 -33.33 -17.01
C ALA A 38 22.26 -34.07 -17.03
N ALA A 39 21.23 -33.31 -17.42
CA ALA A 39 20.28 -33.79 -18.43
C ALA A 39 19.91 -32.62 -19.36
N SER A 40 20.47 -32.68 -20.57
CA SER A 40 20.04 -31.90 -21.72
C SER A 40 18.54 -32.02 -21.92
N THR A 41 17.81 -30.93 -21.78
CA THR A 41 16.65 -30.68 -22.62
C THR A 41 16.64 -29.19 -22.91
N ALA A 42 17.16 -28.86 -24.09
CA ALA A 42 17.06 -27.52 -24.64
C ALA A 42 15.58 -27.13 -24.72
N PRO A 43 15.14 -26.00 -24.16
CA PRO A 43 13.86 -25.44 -24.56
C PRO A 43 13.95 -25.08 -26.06
N PRO A 44 12.89 -25.32 -26.86
CA PRO A 44 12.88 -24.91 -28.26
C PRO A 44 13.20 -23.42 -28.33
N ARG A 45 14.16 -23.08 -29.19
CA ARG A 45 14.44 -21.70 -29.57
C ARG A 45 13.14 -21.17 -30.16
N VAL A 46 12.46 -20.32 -29.40
CA VAL A 46 11.33 -19.56 -29.92
C VAL A 46 11.93 -18.54 -30.87
N ASP A 47 11.71 -18.75 -32.16
CA ASP A 47 12.01 -17.78 -33.20
C ASP A 47 11.10 -16.58 -32.96
N ASN A 48 11.63 -15.59 -32.24
CA ASN A 48 10.97 -14.31 -32.09
C ASN A 48 11.21 -13.55 -33.40
N ASP A 49 10.34 -13.80 -34.39
CA ASP A 49 10.21 -13.02 -35.61
C ASP A 49 9.84 -11.59 -35.23
N SER A 50 10.86 -10.78 -34.93
CA SER A 50 10.71 -9.34 -34.75
C SER A 50 10.77 -8.68 -36.12
N SER A 51 9.68 -8.81 -36.87
CA SER A 51 9.43 -8.03 -38.08
C SER A 51 8.26 -7.05 -37.85
N GLY A 52 8.57 -5.76 -37.89
CA GLY A 52 7.62 -4.63 -37.98
C GLY A 52 6.88 -4.29 -36.67
N THR A 53 6.91 -3.09 -36.12
CA THR A 53 6.81 -1.80 -36.81
C THR A 53 7.25 -0.69 -35.86
N THR A 54 8.14 0.15 -36.36
CA THR A 54 8.45 1.49 -35.87
C THR A 54 7.21 2.37 -35.94
N SER A 55 6.35 2.35 -34.91
CA SER A 55 5.32 3.37 -34.78
C SER A 55 5.89 4.58 -34.06
N ALA A 56 6.36 5.51 -34.89
CA ALA A 56 6.38 6.95 -34.72
C ALA A 56 6.19 7.50 -33.30
N ARG A 57 7.19 8.29 -32.90
CA ARG A 57 7.14 9.34 -31.87
C ARG A 57 5.79 10.09 -31.91
N ALA A 58 4.83 9.60 -31.14
CA ALA A 58 3.59 10.31 -30.87
C ALA A 58 3.89 11.32 -29.77
N ALA A 59 3.73 12.60 -30.08
CA ALA A 59 3.67 13.67 -29.09
C ALA A 59 2.78 13.26 -27.91
N PRO A 60 3.10 13.64 -26.66
CA PRO A 60 2.28 13.26 -25.52
C PRO A 60 0.87 13.77 -25.78
N ARG A 61 -0.05 12.84 -26.06
CA ARG A 61 -1.47 13.15 -26.24
C ARG A 61 -1.86 13.90 -24.97
N SER A 62 -2.21 15.18 -25.12
CA SER A 62 -2.72 16.00 -24.01
C SER A 62 -3.68 15.11 -23.22
N ARG A 63 -3.36 14.85 -21.95
CA ARG A 63 -4.16 14.00 -21.07
C ARG A 63 -5.43 14.77 -20.69
N SER A 64 -6.31 14.98 -21.66
CA SER A 64 -7.51 15.82 -21.57
C SER A 64 -8.67 15.15 -20.82
N GLY A 65 -8.38 14.21 -19.91
CA GLY A 65 -9.37 13.51 -19.09
C GLY A 65 -8.94 13.38 -17.63
N ALA A 66 -7.98 14.18 -17.20
CA ALA A 66 -7.50 14.19 -15.82
C ALA A 66 -8.33 15.19 -15.01
N SER A 67 -9.28 14.67 -14.23
CA SER A 67 -9.99 15.44 -13.21
C SER A 67 -8.99 15.92 -12.14
N PRO A 68 -8.96 17.23 -11.78
CA PRO A 68 -8.17 17.71 -10.67
C PRO A 68 -8.42 16.90 -9.40
N ASN A 69 -7.35 16.54 -8.68
CA ASN A 69 -7.48 15.92 -7.37
C ASN A 69 -6.43 16.40 -6.37
N ASN A 70 -6.74 16.18 -5.09
CA ASN A 70 -5.88 16.58 -3.99
C ASN A 70 -5.09 15.41 -3.38
N VAL A 71 -5.28 14.18 -3.90
CA VAL A 71 -4.63 12.97 -3.39
C VAL A 71 -3.11 13.11 -3.34
N ARG A 72 -2.49 13.64 -4.39
CA ARG A 72 -1.03 13.84 -4.43
C ARG A 72 -0.56 14.81 -3.34
N LYS A 73 -1.30 15.91 -3.14
CA LYS A 73 -0.97 16.94 -2.14
C LYS A 73 -1.10 16.38 -0.73
N LEU A 74 -2.21 15.68 -0.45
CA LEU A 74 -2.47 15.06 0.85
C LEU A 74 -1.46 13.96 1.17
N ARG A 75 -1.10 13.14 0.18
CA ARG A 75 -0.05 12.13 0.33
C ARG A 75 1.31 12.77 0.69
N GLN A 76 1.69 13.84 0.01
CA GLN A 76 2.94 14.55 0.28
C GLN A 76 2.93 15.23 1.65
N ALA A 77 1.81 15.83 2.04
CA ALA A 77 1.62 16.41 3.37
C ALA A 77 1.77 15.36 4.48
N ALA A 78 1.29 14.14 4.23
CA ALA A 78 1.47 12.99 5.13
C ALA A 78 2.85 12.31 5.03
N MET A 79 3.79 12.85 4.25
CA MET A 79 5.13 12.29 4.00
C MET A 79 5.13 10.82 3.52
N MET A 80 4.07 10.38 2.83
CA MET A 80 3.99 9.00 2.33
C MET A 80 4.49 8.86 0.90
N SER A 81 5.17 7.77 0.59
CA SER A 81 5.46 7.41 -0.81
C SER A 81 4.20 6.84 -1.50
N LYS A 82 4.18 6.80 -2.85
CA LYS A 82 3.04 6.21 -3.59
C LYS A 82 2.83 4.73 -3.25
N ALA A 83 3.93 3.99 -3.12
CA ALA A 83 3.90 2.58 -2.75
C ALA A 83 3.44 2.37 -1.31
N GLU A 84 3.75 3.30 -0.41
CA GLU A 84 3.29 3.26 0.97
C GLU A 84 1.79 3.54 1.08
N LEU A 85 1.29 4.57 0.41
CA LEU A 85 -0.16 4.84 0.35
C LEU A 85 -0.90 3.61 -0.22
N ALA A 86 -0.36 3.00 -1.27
CA ALA A 86 -0.93 1.80 -1.88
C ALA A 86 -1.01 0.62 -0.91
N ARG A 87 0.06 0.38 -0.13
CA ARG A 87 0.09 -0.67 0.90
C ARG A 87 -0.91 -0.40 2.02
N ARG A 88 -0.98 0.83 2.53
CA ARG A 88 -1.94 1.22 3.58
C ARG A 88 -3.39 1.09 3.11
N ALA A 89 -3.68 1.49 1.87
CA ALA A 89 -5.00 1.39 1.27
C ALA A 89 -5.35 -0.03 0.76
N GLY A 90 -4.42 -0.98 0.74
CA GLY A 90 -4.67 -2.31 0.17
C GLY A 90 -5.02 -2.27 -1.32
N VAL A 91 -4.34 -1.43 -2.10
CA VAL A 91 -4.51 -1.28 -3.55
C VAL A 91 -3.17 -1.36 -4.28
N SER A 92 -3.21 -1.60 -5.59
CA SER A 92 -1.98 -1.61 -6.41
C SER A 92 -1.35 -0.20 -6.50
N PRO A 93 -0.02 -0.07 -6.46
CA PRO A 93 0.68 1.19 -6.74
C PRO A 93 0.30 1.82 -8.09
N LEU A 94 -0.02 0.98 -9.09
CA LEU A 94 -0.50 1.45 -10.40
C LEU A 94 -1.85 2.18 -10.28
N THR A 95 -2.74 1.69 -9.42
CA THR A 95 -4.03 2.33 -9.15
C THR A 95 -3.82 3.71 -8.54
N ILE A 96 -2.94 3.85 -7.55
CA ILE A 96 -2.60 5.16 -6.97
C ILE A 96 -2.03 6.11 -8.02
N ASN A 97 -1.13 5.65 -8.90
CA ASN A 97 -0.59 6.46 -9.98
C ASN A 97 -1.67 6.98 -10.95
N ARG A 98 -2.65 6.14 -11.29
CA ARG A 98 -3.79 6.52 -12.14
C ARG A 98 -4.71 7.52 -11.45
N VAL A 99 -5.02 7.27 -10.17
CA VAL A 99 -5.83 8.16 -9.34
C VAL A 99 -5.16 9.52 -9.25
N GLU A 100 -3.88 9.62 -8.84
CA GLU A 100 -3.13 10.89 -8.80
C GLU A 100 -3.05 11.61 -10.16
N SER A 101 -3.21 10.87 -11.25
CA SER A 101 -3.26 11.43 -12.61
C SER A 101 -4.66 11.89 -13.02
N GLY A 102 -5.64 11.88 -12.12
CA GLY A 102 -7.00 12.37 -12.34
C GLY A 102 -7.94 11.38 -13.02
N HIS A 103 -7.61 10.07 -13.08
CA HIS A 103 -8.52 9.07 -13.65
C HIS A 103 -9.61 8.68 -12.64
N PRO A 104 -10.84 8.41 -13.11
CA PRO A 104 -11.90 7.92 -12.25
C PRO A 104 -11.53 6.57 -11.62
N CYS A 105 -11.98 6.35 -10.39
CA CYS A 105 -11.78 5.12 -9.64
C CYS A 105 -13.07 4.71 -8.93
N ARG A 106 -13.14 3.44 -8.55
CA ARG A 106 -14.30 2.88 -7.84
C ARG A 106 -14.45 3.52 -6.46
N MET A 107 -15.69 3.54 -5.97
CA MET A 107 -16.02 4.04 -4.63
C MET A 107 -15.25 3.30 -3.53
N ASP A 108 -15.04 1.99 -3.68
CA ASP A 108 -14.23 1.20 -2.75
C ASP A 108 -12.78 1.71 -2.69
N THR A 109 -12.20 2.07 -3.83
CA THR A 109 -10.84 2.63 -3.91
C THR A 109 -10.79 4.01 -3.27
N LYS A 110 -11.78 4.88 -3.51
CA LYS A 110 -11.86 6.21 -2.87
C LYS A 110 -11.90 6.07 -1.35
N ARG A 111 -12.74 5.16 -0.82
CA ARG A 111 -12.85 4.86 0.61
C ARG A 111 -11.53 4.37 1.20
N LYS A 112 -10.89 3.38 0.57
CA LYS A 112 -9.59 2.84 1.00
C LYS A 112 -8.49 3.90 1.05
N ILE A 113 -8.47 4.83 0.09
CA ILE A 113 -7.49 5.92 0.05
C ILE A 113 -7.76 6.92 1.19
N LEU A 114 -9.03 7.24 1.47
CA LEU A 114 -9.40 8.13 2.58
C LEU A 114 -9.01 7.52 3.93
N GLU A 115 -9.33 6.25 4.16
CA GLU A 115 -8.92 5.51 5.36
C GLU A 115 -7.38 5.49 5.52
N ALA A 116 -6.63 5.29 4.43
CA ALA A 116 -5.17 5.30 4.46
C ALA A 116 -4.55 6.69 4.73
N LEU A 117 -5.27 7.76 4.41
CA LEU A 117 -4.90 9.14 4.72
C LEU A 117 -5.39 9.58 6.11
N GLY A 118 -6.18 8.74 6.82
CA GLY A 118 -6.79 9.08 8.09
C GLY A 118 -7.92 10.11 7.98
N LEU A 119 -8.61 10.14 6.83
CA LEU A 119 -9.72 11.05 6.55
C LEU A 119 -11.05 10.30 6.57
N ASP A 120 -12.09 10.98 7.03
CA ASP A 120 -13.45 10.44 6.99
C ASP A 120 -13.98 10.33 5.55
N PRO A 121 -14.84 9.34 5.26
CA PRO A 121 -15.47 9.19 3.94
C PRO A 121 -16.33 10.39 3.54
N THR A 122 -16.77 11.20 4.51
CA THR A 122 -17.51 12.46 4.29
C THR A 122 -16.63 13.53 3.65
N ALA A 123 -15.31 13.51 3.89
CA ALA A 123 -14.35 14.43 3.28
C ALA A 123 -14.02 14.10 1.82
N ARG A 124 -14.70 13.12 1.19
CA ARG A 124 -14.49 12.71 -0.21
C ARG A 124 -14.46 13.89 -1.17
N GLN A 125 -15.37 14.84 -1.02
CA GLN A 125 -15.49 16.01 -1.90
C GLN A 125 -14.26 16.93 -1.83
N GLN A 126 -13.58 17.00 -0.68
CA GLN A 126 -12.35 17.79 -0.51
C GLN A 126 -11.14 17.11 -1.18
N VAL A 127 -11.16 15.78 -1.27
CA VAL A 127 -10.08 14.98 -1.86
C VAL A 127 -10.26 14.76 -3.37
N PHE A 128 -11.52 14.58 -3.79
CA PHE A 128 -11.95 14.24 -5.15
C PHE A 128 -13.06 15.19 -5.63
N PRO A 129 -12.76 16.47 -5.95
CA PRO A 129 -13.76 17.47 -6.31
C PRO A 129 -14.48 17.20 -7.65
N ASP A 130 -13.83 16.55 -8.62
CA ASP A 130 -14.33 16.43 -9.99
C ASP A 130 -14.66 14.98 -10.42
N VAL A 131 -15.01 14.10 -9.47
CA VAL A 131 -15.22 12.66 -9.72
C VAL A 131 -16.62 12.20 -9.31
N ASP A 132 -17.60 13.11 -9.31
CA ASP A 132 -19.01 12.85 -9.02
C ASP A 132 -19.89 13.11 -10.23
#